data_AF-A0A2M7WXZ3-F1
#
_entry.id   AF-A0A2M7WXZ3-F1
#
_cell.length_a   1.000
_cell.length_b   1.000
_cell.length_c   1.000
_cell.angle_alpha   90.00
_cell.angle_beta   90.00
_cell.angle_gamma   90.00
#
_symmetry.space_group_name_H-M   'P 1'
#
loop_
_entity.id
_entity.type
_entity.pdbx_description
1 polymer ?
#
loop_
_entity_poly.entity_id
_entity_poly.type
_entity_poly.pdbx_seq_one_letter_code
_entity_poly.pdbx_strand_id
1 'polypeptide(L)' 'DPGFVDSDRGRYRIGNGAALDHCAESIARDDMDGNPRPQGSGYDAGAFEGLSLPRPTLLFFDGFE' A
#
# COMPACT_ATOMS: atom_id res chain seq x y z
N ASP A 1 -11.28 14.06 5.62
CA ASP A 1 -11.63 12.77 5.04
C ASP A 1 -10.36 11.96 4.96
N PRO A 2 -10.26 10.81 5.66
CA PRO A 2 -9.04 9.99 5.64
C PRO A 2 -8.74 9.41 4.26
N GLY A 3 -9.71 9.41 3.33
CA GLY A 3 -9.50 8.93 1.96
C GLY A 3 -9.13 7.46 1.90
N PHE A 4 -9.46 6.68 2.94
CA PHE A 4 -9.25 5.24 2.92
C PHE A 4 -10.10 4.63 1.82
N VAL A 5 -9.47 3.77 1.05
CA VAL A 5 -10.14 2.80 0.20
C VAL A 5 -10.09 1.46 0.93
N ASP A 6 -10.98 0.55 0.55
CA ASP A 6 -11.29 -0.71 1.25
C ASP A 6 -12.14 -0.53 2.53
N SER A 7 -13.15 -1.39 2.75
CA SER A 7 -14.17 -1.20 3.81
C SER A 7 -15.07 -2.41 4.09
N ASP A 8 -15.72 -2.34 5.28
CA ASP A 8 -16.44 -3.30 6.16
C ASP A 8 -15.79 -4.68 6.37
N ARG A 9 -14.81 -4.98 5.54
CA ARG A 9 -14.37 -6.30 5.13
C ARG A 9 -12.84 -6.35 5.00
N GLY A 10 -12.16 -5.38 5.63
CA GLY A 10 -10.74 -5.07 5.37
C GLY A 10 -10.55 -4.59 3.92
N ARG A 11 -9.32 -4.48 3.41
CA ARG A 11 -8.17 -3.89 4.12
C ARG A 11 -8.42 -2.37 4.21
N TYR A 12 -7.45 -1.50 4.39
CA TYR A 12 -7.70 -0.07 4.61
C TYR A 12 -6.61 0.72 3.91
N ARG A 13 -6.57 0.59 2.58
CA ARG A 13 -5.52 1.20 1.77
C ARG A 13 -5.74 2.70 1.69
N ILE A 14 -4.65 3.41 1.42
CA ILE A 14 -4.67 4.86 1.34
C ILE A 14 -5.04 5.22 -0.09
N GLY A 15 -6.20 5.86 -0.27
CA GLY A 15 -6.55 6.55 -1.50
C GLY A 15 -6.00 7.97 -1.51
N ASN A 16 -6.63 8.85 -2.28
CA ASN A 16 -6.24 10.26 -2.28
C ASN A 16 -6.70 10.93 -0.97
N GLY A 17 -5.79 11.09 -0.02
CA GLY A 17 -6.09 11.60 1.32
C GLY A 17 -4.86 12.14 2.03
N ALA A 18 -5.07 12.74 3.21
CA ALA A 18 -4.02 13.42 3.97
C ALA A 18 -2.89 12.51 4.49
N ALA A 19 -3.04 11.19 4.36
CA ALA A 19 -2.03 10.21 4.74
C ALA A 19 -0.97 9.99 3.65
N LEU A 20 -1.24 10.40 2.41
CA LEU A 20 -0.34 10.21 1.27
C LEU A 20 0.86 11.16 1.37
N ASP A 21 2.08 10.66 1.29
CA ASP A 21 3.36 11.37 1.27
C ASP A 21 3.63 12.29 2.49
N HIS A 22 2.92 12.10 3.60
CA HIS A 22 2.92 13.04 4.73
C HIS A 22 3.37 12.45 6.07
N CYS A 23 3.90 11.23 6.10
CA CYS A 23 4.47 10.63 7.30
C CYS A 23 5.98 10.91 7.45
N ALA A 24 6.46 10.84 8.69
CA ALA A 24 7.88 10.85 8.98
C ALA A 24 8.56 9.55 8.51
N GLU A 25 9.89 9.58 8.43
CA GLU A 25 10.69 8.40 8.07
C GLU A 25 10.38 7.20 8.97
N SER A 26 10.28 6.03 8.35
CA SER A 26 10.01 4.76 9.03
C SER A 26 11.19 3.81 8.92
N ILE A 27 11.44 3.02 9.98
CA ILE A 27 12.39 1.91 9.95
C ILE A 27 11.88 0.71 9.14
N ALA A 28 10.57 0.67 8.85
CA ALA A 28 9.96 -0.38 8.06
C ALA A 28 10.37 -0.22 6.59
N ARG A 29 10.99 -1.27 6.04
CA ARG A 29 11.46 -1.29 4.65
C ARG A 29 10.34 -1.56 3.66
N ASP A 30 9.31 -2.29 4.08
CA ASP A 30 8.18 -2.69 3.25
C ASP A 30 6.84 -2.44 3.96
N ASP A 31 5.77 -2.25 3.19
CA ASP A 31 4.39 -2.14 3.65
C ASP A 31 3.71 -3.52 3.83
N MET A 32 2.43 -3.57 4.20
CA MET A 32 1.71 -4.83 4.39
C MET A 32 1.39 -5.61 3.11
N ASP A 33 1.53 -4.99 1.92
CA ASP A 33 1.50 -5.69 0.63
C ASP A 33 2.93 -6.07 0.16
N GLY A 34 3.94 -5.81 1.01
CA GLY A 34 5.35 -6.06 0.77
C GLY A 34 6.01 -5.04 -0.15
N ASN A 35 5.38 -3.89 -0.42
CA ASN A 35 5.92 -2.84 -1.26
C ASN A 35 7.00 -2.05 -0.51
N PRO A 36 8.12 -1.68 -1.17
CA PRO A 36 9.16 -0.87 -0.52
C PRO A 36 8.62 0.45 -0.02
N ARG A 37 9.16 0.96 1.09
CA ARG A 37 8.85 2.28 1.66
C ARG A 37 10.08 3.19 1.67
N PRO A 38 9.95 4.49 1.36
CA PRO A 38 8.74 5.15 0.89
C PRO A 38 8.50 4.93 -0.61
N GLN A 39 7.26 5.09 -1.05
CA GLN A 39 6.90 5.29 -2.44
C GLN A 39 6.39 6.71 -2.64
N GLY A 40 6.74 7.35 -3.76
CA GLY A 40 6.37 8.73 -4.00
C GLY A 40 7.37 9.72 -3.40
N SER A 41 6.85 10.81 -2.83
CA SER A 41 7.63 11.93 -2.31
C SER A 41 7.93 11.83 -0.83
N GLY A 42 7.21 10.96 -0.10
CA GLY A 42 7.37 10.77 1.34
C GLY A 42 6.85 9.41 1.78
N TYR A 43 6.94 9.12 3.07
CA TYR A 43 6.31 7.93 3.63
C TYR A 43 4.82 8.16 3.75
N ASP A 44 4.02 7.14 3.45
CA ASP A 44 2.59 7.21 3.71
C ASP A 44 2.26 6.91 5.18
N ALA A 45 1.29 7.60 5.75
CA ALA A 45 0.87 7.34 7.12
C ALA A 45 -0.03 6.09 7.17
N GLY A 46 0.51 4.98 7.70
CA GLY A 46 -0.26 3.76 7.92
C GLY A 46 0.43 2.49 7.44
N ALA A 47 -0.37 1.45 7.23
CA ALA A 47 0.08 0.09 6.92
C ALA A 47 0.43 -0.16 5.45
N PHE A 48 -0.05 0.70 4.55
CA PHE A 48 0.02 0.55 3.09
C PHE A 48 0.58 1.83 2.48
N GLU A 49 1.32 1.70 1.38
CA GLU A 49 1.65 2.84 0.51
C GLU A 49 0.55 2.98 -0.58
N GLY A 50 0.12 4.20 -0.88
CA GLY A 50 -0.97 4.54 -1.81
C GLY A 50 -0.54 4.62 -3.26
N LEU A 51 0.76 4.84 -3.54
CA LEU A 51 1.32 4.92 -4.89
C LEU A 51 1.86 3.59 -5.43
N SER A 52 1.59 2.47 -4.74
CA SER A 52 1.96 1.16 -5.24
C SER A 52 1.18 0.86 -6.52
N LEU A 53 1.83 1.03 -7.67
CA LEU A 53 1.37 0.39 -8.90
C LEU A 53 1.09 -1.06 -8.55
N PRO A 54 -0.10 -1.61 -8.87
CA PRO A 54 -0.48 -2.94 -8.41
C PRO A 54 0.67 -3.87 -8.79
N ARG A 55 1.32 -4.48 -7.78
CA ARG A 55 2.21 -5.61 -8.04
C ARG A 55 1.37 -6.55 -8.90
N PRO A 56 1.77 -6.82 -10.16
CA PRO A 56 1.02 -7.78 -10.96
C PRO A 56 1.00 -9.03 -10.09
N THR A 57 -0.18 -9.35 -9.59
CA THR A 57 -0.38 -10.56 -8.81
C THR A 57 0.14 -11.64 -9.71
N LEU A 58 1.23 -12.29 -9.31
CA LEU A 58 1.74 -13.45 -10.02
C LEU A 58 0.63 -14.49 -9.87
N LEU A 59 -0.32 -14.48 -10.80
CA LEU A 59 -1.17 -15.63 -11.09
C LEU A 59 -0.16 -16.68 -11.55
N PHE A 60 0.35 -17.44 -10.60
CA PHE A 60 0.90 -18.74 -10.92
C PHE A 60 -0.25 -19.46 -11.62
N PHE A 61 -0.10 -19.66 -12.93
CA PHE A 61 -0.89 -20.66 -13.63
C PHE A 61 -0.32 -21.98 -13.13
N ASP A 62 -0.91 -22.49 -12.06
CA ASP A 62 -0.67 -23.84 -11.58
C ASP A 62 -1.28 -24.78 -12.62
N GLY A 63 -0.56 -24.99 -13.72
CA GLY A 63 -0.83 -26.06 -14.66
C GLY A 63 -0.56 -27.39 -13.97
N PHE A 64 -1.56 -27.94 -13.30
CA PHE A 64 -1.64 -29.37 -13.06
C PHE A 64 -2.35 -30.02 -14.25
N GLU A 65 -1.58 -30.79 -15.01
CA GLU A 65 -2.07 -31.92 -15.80
C GLU A 65 -2.11 -33.16 -14.90
#